data_AF-A0A066TRJ7-F1
#
_entry.id   AF-A0A066TRJ7-F1
#
_cell.length_a   1.000
_cell.length_b   1.000
_cell.length_c   1.000
_cell.angle_alpha   90.00
_cell.angle_beta   90.00
_cell.angle_gamma   90.00
#
_symmetry.space_group_name_H-M   'P 1'
#
loop_
_entity.id
_entity.type
_entity.pdbx_description
1 polymer ?
#
loop_
_entity_poly.entity_id
_entity_poly.type
_entity_poly.pdbx_seq_one_letter_code
_entity_poly.pdbx_strand_id
1 'polypeptide(L)'
;MEIEQRGVMELFGYRSAARLLEHLGDVPKPAAERLVRRARLLNPGRNLDGTPIPALAPATGAAARTGRLSTPMIDVITGVLAEVPCEHRDSAETHLLTFAAKAGHKQVAALGARILAHLAPDGAEP
;
A
#
# COMPACT_ATOMS: atom_id res chain seq x y z
N MET A 1 -1.04 -10.00 6.36
CA MET A 1 -1.84 -9.47 7.48
C MET A 1 -2.17 -10.59 8.46
N GLU A 2 -2.10 -10.35 9.77
CA GLU A 2 -2.32 -11.38 10.81
C GLU A 2 -3.70 -12.07 10.71
N ILE A 3 -4.77 -11.30 10.48
CA ILE A 3 -6.14 -11.82 10.33
C ILE A 3 -6.28 -12.81 9.18
N GLU A 4 -5.54 -12.60 8.08
CA GLU A 4 -5.56 -13.53 6.94
C GLU A 4 -4.76 -14.80 7.26
N GLN A 5 -3.70 -14.69 8.08
CA GLN A 5 -2.87 -15.82 8.49
C GLN A 5 -3.60 -16.78 9.43
N ARG A 6 -4.44 -16.25 10.32
CA ARG A 6 -5.24 -17.08 11.24
C ARG A 6 -6.47 -17.72 10.56
N GLY A 7 -6.69 -17.46 9.27
CA GLY A 7 -7.82 -17.98 8.50
C GLY A 7 -9.13 -17.24 8.80
N VAL A 8 -9.51 -16.29 7.95
CA VAL A 8 -10.76 -15.52 8.15
C VAL A 8 -12.01 -16.41 8.08
N MET A 9 -11.96 -17.45 7.26
CA MET A 9 -13.06 -18.40 7.10
C MET A 9 -13.07 -19.42 8.24
N GLU A 10 -11.93 -19.99 8.57
CA GLU A 10 -11.82 -21.06 9.57
C GLU A 10 -12.02 -20.54 11.00
N LEU A 11 -11.52 -19.35 11.31
CA LEU A 11 -11.61 -18.79 12.65
C LEU A 11 -12.88 -17.97 12.88
N PHE A 12 -13.39 -17.31 11.84
CA PHE A 12 -14.48 -16.34 11.98
C PHE A 12 -15.67 -16.58 11.04
N GLY A 13 -15.63 -17.57 10.14
CA GLY A 13 -16.73 -17.87 9.21
C GLY A 13 -16.85 -16.89 8.03
N TYR A 14 -15.86 -16.01 7.80
CA TYR A 14 -15.91 -15.00 6.74
C TYR A 14 -14.98 -15.33 5.58
N ARG A 15 -15.48 -15.15 4.35
CA ARG A 15 -14.71 -15.43 3.12
C ARG A 15 -13.60 -14.42 2.83
N SER A 16 -13.52 -13.29 3.55
CA SER A 16 -12.47 -12.29 3.39
C SER A 16 -12.32 -11.38 4.60
N ALA A 17 -11.12 -10.83 4.79
CA ALA A 17 -10.85 -9.82 5.82
C ALA A 17 -11.71 -8.56 5.66
N ALA A 18 -12.07 -8.20 4.42
CA ALA A 18 -12.94 -7.05 4.17
C ALA A 18 -14.38 -7.30 4.65
N ARG A 19 -14.90 -8.52 4.45
CA ARG A 19 -16.25 -8.88 4.95
C ARG A 19 -16.28 -8.96 6.48
N LEU A 20 -15.23 -9.49 7.08
CA LEU A 20 -15.04 -9.48 8.53
C LEU A 20 -15.04 -8.03 9.06
N LEU A 21 -14.26 -7.15 8.45
CA LEU A 21 -14.15 -5.74 8.84
C LEU A 21 -15.46 -4.97 8.63
N GLU A 22 -16.16 -5.20 7.52
CA GLU A 22 -17.49 -4.62 7.25
C GLU A 22 -18.46 -4.95 8.38
N HIS A 23 -18.53 -6.23 8.78
CA HIS A 23 -19.47 -6.68 9.79
C HIS A 23 -19.09 -6.26 11.21
N LEU A 24 -17.83 -6.47 11.62
CA LEU A 24 -17.39 -6.20 12.99
C LEU A 24 -17.10 -4.72 13.23
N GLY A 25 -16.63 -4.01 12.21
CA GLY A 25 -16.26 -2.60 12.30
C GLY A 25 -17.40 -1.65 11.97
N ASP A 26 -18.57 -2.17 11.57
CA ASP A 26 -19.72 -1.38 11.11
C ASP A 26 -19.34 -0.32 10.07
N VAL A 27 -18.51 -0.73 9.10
CA VAL A 27 -18.06 0.15 8.01
C VAL A 27 -18.67 -0.30 6.69
N PRO A 28 -19.04 0.64 5.79
CA PRO A 28 -19.51 0.27 4.47
C PRO A 28 -18.49 -0.60 3.72
N LYS A 29 -18.97 -1.62 3.00
CA LYS A 29 -18.12 -2.55 2.23
C LYS A 29 -17.00 -1.87 1.41
N PRO A 30 -17.25 -0.78 0.65
CA PRO A 30 -16.18 -0.12 -0.11
C PRO A 30 -15.09 0.48 0.79
N ALA A 31 -15.43 0.92 2.00
CA ALA A 31 -14.47 1.43 2.96
C ALA A 31 -13.62 0.28 3.54
N ALA A 32 -14.24 -0.85 3.90
CA ALA A 32 -13.53 -2.04 4.34
C ALA A 32 -12.54 -2.56 3.28
N GLU A 33 -12.97 -2.66 2.03
CA GLU A 33 -12.12 -3.10 0.92
C GLU A 33 -10.91 -2.18 0.72
N ARG A 34 -11.10 -0.86 0.78
CA ARG A 34 -9.99 0.11 0.71
C ARG A 34 -9.01 -0.04 1.88
N LEU A 35 -9.52 -0.23 3.09
CA LEU A 35 -8.68 -0.42 4.28
C LEU A 35 -7.85 -1.70 4.18
N VAL A 36 -8.47 -2.82 3.80
CA VAL A 36 -7.76 -4.11 3.63
C VAL A 36 -6.74 -4.02 2.51
N ARG A 37 -7.07 -3.38 1.37
CA ARG A 37 -6.13 -3.15 0.27
C ARG A 37 -4.91 -2.38 0.77
N ARG A 38 -5.08 -1.25 1.47
CA ARG A 38 -3.95 -0.50 2.04
C ARG A 38 -3.14 -1.36 3.01
N ALA A 39 -3.81 -2.10 3.89
CA ALA A 39 -3.13 -2.92 4.88
C ALA A 39 -2.21 -3.97 4.22
N ARG A 40 -2.63 -4.58 3.11
CA ARG A 40 -1.81 -5.50 2.31
C ARG A 40 -0.63 -4.82 1.61
N LEU A 41 -0.78 -3.58 1.15
CA LEU A 41 0.30 -2.83 0.49
C LEU A 41 1.39 -2.39 1.49
N LEU A 42 1.00 -2.10 2.74
CA LEU A 42 1.87 -1.51 3.76
C LEU A 42 2.54 -2.52 4.69
N ASN A 43 2.00 -3.74 4.78
CA ASN A 43 2.44 -4.72 5.75
C ASN A 43 2.73 -6.05 5.07
N PRO A 44 3.83 -6.74 5.45
CA PRO A 44 4.13 -8.05 4.90
C PRO A 44 2.98 -9.03 5.18
N GLY A 45 2.73 -9.88 4.19
CA GLY A 45 1.79 -10.97 4.24
C GLY A 45 2.49 -12.32 4.35
N ARG A 46 1.70 -13.37 4.33
CA ARG A 46 2.15 -14.75 4.11
C ARG A 46 1.16 -15.43 3.19
N ASN A 47 1.67 -16.29 2.32
CA ASN A 47 0.86 -17.24 1.56
C ASN A 47 0.32 -18.34 2.51
N LEU A 48 -0.58 -19.16 2.00
CA LEU A 48 -1.16 -20.28 2.76
C LEU A 48 -0.10 -21.32 3.18
N ASP A 49 0.96 -21.47 2.39
CA ASP A 49 2.12 -22.32 2.69
C ASP A 49 3.10 -21.69 3.68
N GLY A 50 2.80 -20.49 4.21
CA GLY A 50 3.63 -19.76 5.16
C GLY A 50 4.75 -18.93 4.52
N THR A 51 4.96 -19.00 3.20
CA THR A 51 5.99 -18.20 2.52
C THR A 51 5.68 -16.71 2.63
N PRO A 52 6.70 -15.84 2.86
CA PRO A 52 6.47 -14.42 3.07
C PRO A 52 6.04 -13.72 1.78
N ILE A 53 5.05 -12.84 1.89
CA ILE A 53 4.67 -11.90 0.83
C ILE A 53 5.23 -10.53 1.23
N PRO A 54 6.23 -9.97 0.53
CA PRO A 54 6.75 -8.66 0.87
C PRO A 54 5.68 -7.57 0.71
N ALA A 55 5.74 -6.54 1.55
CA ALA A 55 4.91 -5.36 1.36
C ALA A 55 5.37 -4.60 0.11
N LEU A 56 4.44 -3.96 -0.61
CA LEU A 56 4.79 -3.05 -1.70
C LEU A 56 5.54 -1.81 -1.16
N ALA A 57 5.09 -1.30 -0.01
CA ALA A 57 5.54 -0.05 0.56
C ALA A 57 5.85 -0.21 2.08
N PRO A 58 6.87 -1.00 2.45
CA PRO A 58 7.21 -1.30 3.84
C PRO A 58 7.58 -0.05 4.67
N ALA A 59 8.35 0.89 4.11
CA ALA A 59 8.75 2.11 4.84
C ALA A 59 7.55 3.05 5.05
N THR A 60 6.64 3.11 4.07
CA THR A 60 5.38 3.84 4.14
C THR A 60 4.48 3.23 5.22
N GLY A 61 4.47 1.90 5.33
CA GLY A 61 3.78 1.21 6.41
C GLY A 61 4.32 1.58 7.80
N ALA A 62 5.64 1.69 7.94
CA ALA A 62 6.26 2.15 9.19
C ALA A 62 5.85 3.59 9.54
N ALA A 63 5.89 4.51 8.57
CA ALA A 63 5.46 5.89 8.77
C ALA A 63 3.96 6.00 9.08
N ALA A 64 3.11 5.23 8.40
CA ALA A 64 1.67 5.21 8.64
C ALA A 64 1.31 4.79 10.07
N ARG A 65 2.00 3.80 10.65
CA ARG A 65 1.80 3.37 12.05
C ARG A 65 2.06 4.46 13.07
N THR A 66 2.93 5.43 12.75
CA THR A 66 3.21 6.58 13.62
C THR A 66 2.20 7.73 13.45
N GLY A 67 1.18 7.58 12.60
CA GLY A 67 0.18 8.62 12.35
C GLY A 67 0.70 9.83 11.56
N ARG A 68 1.91 9.74 10.98
CA ARG A 68 2.56 10.85 10.26
C ARG A 68 2.07 11.04 8.82
N LEU A 69 1.36 10.06 8.28
CA LEU A 69 0.85 10.09 6.90
C LEU A 69 -0.68 10.11 6.90
N SER A 70 -1.24 11.02 6.12
CA SER A 70 -2.67 11.02 5.83
C SER A 70 -3.01 9.90 4.84
N THR A 71 -4.26 9.44 4.86
CA THR A 71 -4.76 8.43 3.92
C THR A 71 -4.52 8.78 2.45
N PRO A 72 -4.78 10.01 1.96
CA PRO A 72 -4.45 10.37 0.58
C PRO A 72 -2.95 10.31 0.26
N MET A 73 -2.09 10.62 1.23
CA MET A 73 -0.63 10.52 1.04
C MET A 73 -0.20 9.06 0.85
N ILE A 74 -0.75 8.15 1.66
CA ILE A 74 -0.51 6.71 1.53
C ILE A 74 -0.96 6.21 0.15
N ASP A 75 -2.15 6.62 -0.30
CA ASP A 75 -2.69 6.23 -1.61
C ASP A 75 -1.81 6.72 -2.76
N VAL A 76 -1.30 7.96 -2.68
CA VAL A 76 -0.38 8.51 -3.69
C VAL A 76 0.93 7.72 -3.73
N ILE A 77 1.58 7.49 -2.59
CA ILE A 77 2.86 6.79 -2.54
C ILE A 77 2.69 5.36 -3.07
N THR A 78 1.70 4.64 -2.57
CA THR A 78 1.46 3.24 -3.00
C THR A 78 1.02 3.14 -4.46
N GLY A 79 0.31 4.14 -4.99
CA GLY A 79 -0.02 4.24 -6.41
C GLY A 79 1.24 4.35 -7.28
N VAL A 80 2.14 5.27 -6.95
CA VAL A 80 3.41 5.45 -7.68
C VAL A 80 4.26 4.17 -7.60
N LEU A 81 4.42 3.58 -6.41
CA LEU A 81 5.25 2.38 -6.24
C LEU A 81 4.73 1.13 -6.97
N ALA A 82 3.44 1.09 -7.30
CA ALA A 82 2.88 0.01 -8.10
C ALA A 82 3.35 0.06 -9.57
N GLU A 83 3.72 1.25 -10.04
CA GLU A 83 4.24 1.47 -11.41
C GLU A 83 5.78 1.45 -11.47
N VAL A 84 6.45 1.59 -10.33
CA VAL A 84 7.92 1.52 -10.25
C VAL A 84 8.41 0.07 -10.41
N PRO A 85 9.38 -0.20 -11.31
CA PRO A 85 10.05 -1.49 -11.43
C PRO A 85 10.61 -1.99 -10.08
N CYS A 86 10.60 -3.31 -9.86
CA CYS A 86 10.88 -3.86 -8.53
C CYS A 86 12.29 -3.51 -8.03
N GLU A 87 13.27 -3.42 -8.92
CA GLU A 87 14.65 -3.04 -8.65
C GLU A 87 14.83 -1.58 -8.15
N HIS A 88 13.84 -0.72 -8.40
CA HIS A 88 13.89 0.70 -8.03
C HIS A 88 12.93 1.08 -6.90
N ARG A 89 12.10 0.14 -6.45
CA ARG A 89 10.97 0.42 -5.55
C ARG A 89 11.41 0.96 -4.19
N ASP A 90 12.45 0.39 -3.60
CA ASP A 90 12.95 0.82 -2.27
C ASP A 90 13.53 2.25 -2.32
N SER A 91 14.26 2.58 -3.39
CA SER A 91 14.80 3.92 -3.60
C SER A 91 13.69 4.93 -3.86
N ALA A 92 12.71 4.59 -4.70
CA ALA A 92 11.58 5.45 -4.99
C ALA A 92 10.72 5.70 -3.74
N GLU A 93 10.46 4.66 -2.94
CA GLU A 93 9.70 4.77 -1.69
C GLU A 93 10.38 5.75 -0.72
N THR A 94 11.69 5.59 -0.53
CA THR A 94 12.48 6.46 0.34
C THR A 94 12.41 7.92 -0.10
N HIS A 95 12.59 8.19 -1.40
CA HIS A 95 12.52 9.56 -1.94
C HIS A 95 11.14 10.19 -1.76
N LEU A 96 10.07 9.44 -2.05
CA LEU A 96 8.70 9.90 -1.88
C LEU A 96 8.39 10.21 -0.40
N LEU A 97 8.83 9.37 0.53
CA LEU A 97 8.62 9.58 1.97
C LEU A 97 9.40 10.77 2.51
N THR A 98 10.66 10.93 2.12
CA THR A 98 11.47 12.09 2.51
C THR A 98 10.82 13.38 2.03
N PHE A 99 10.29 13.40 0.80
CA PHE A 99 9.59 14.56 0.28
C PHE A 99 8.23 14.80 0.96
N ALA A 100 7.47 13.73 1.24
CA ALA A 100 6.19 13.79 1.94
C ALA A 100 6.28 14.42 3.34
N ALA A 101 7.44 14.39 3.99
CA ALA A 101 7.64 15.07 5.28
C ALA A 101 7.47 16.60 5.23
N LYS A 102 7.57 17.20 4.04
CA LYS A 102 7.51 18.67 3.83
C LYS A 102 6.48 19.09 2.78
N ALA A 103 5.83 18.14 2.10
CA ALA A 103 5.02 18.38 0.93
C ALA A 103 3.60 17.81 1.06
N GLY A 104 2.64 18.42 0.36
CA GLY A 104 1.28 17.89 0.25
C GLY A 104 1.21 16.71 -0.73
N HIS A 105 0.17 15.87 -0.61
CA HIS A 105 0.01 14.67 -1.44
C HIS A 105 0.01 14.96 -2.96
N LYS A 106 -0.51 16.13 -3.39
CA LYS A 106 -0.46 16.54 -4.81
C LYS A 106 0.97 16.78 -5.30
N GLN A 107 1.82 17.37 -4.46
CA GLN A 107 3.23 17.60 -4.79
C GLN A 107 4.00 16.27 -4.84
N VAL A 108 3.70 15.35 -3.92
CA VAL A 108 4.27 14.00 -3.92
C VAL A 108 3.86 13.23 -5.17
N ALA A 109 2.60 13.37 -5.62
CA ALA A 109 2.14 12.78 -6.88
C ALA A 109 2.93 13.32 -8.09
N ALA A 110 3.17 14.63 -8.13
CA ALA A 110 3.98 15.25 -9.19
C ALA A 110 5.45 14.77 -9.16
N LEU A 111 6.03 14.57 -7.97
CA LEU A 111 7.35 13.94 -7.85
C LEU A 111 7.33 12.49 -8.35
N GLY A 112 6.31 11.72 -8.00
CA GLY A 112 6.14 10.35 -8.47
C GLY A 112 6.06 10.25 -9.99
N ALA A 113 5.28 11.11 -10.63
CA ALA A 113 5.21 11.17 -12.10
C ALA A 113 6.57 11.47 -12.74
N ARG A 114 7.38 12.34 -12.13
CA ARG A 114 8.75 12.63 -12.60
C ARG A 114 9.69 11.45 -12.42
N ILE A 115 9.58 10.70 -11.31
CA ILE A 115 10.35 9.47 -11.10
C ILE A 115 10.01 8.46 -12.19
N LEU A 116 8.72 8.21 -12.42
CA LEU A 116 8.25 7.26 -13.44
C LEU A 116 8.73 7.66 -14.84
N ALA A 117 8.63 8.93 -15.21
CA ALA A 117 9.12 9.43 -16.50
C ALA A 117 10.64 9.26 -16.68
N HIS A 118 11.41 9.23 -15.59
CA HIS A 118 12.86 8.99 -15.65
C HIS A 118 13.22 7.50 -15.71
N LEU A 119 12.37 6.63 -15.15
CA LEU A 119 12.55 5.18 -15.15
C LEU A 119 12.04 4.51 -16.43
N ALA A 120 11.07 5.13 -17.12
CA ALA A 120 10.60 4.75 -18.44
C ALA A 120 10.77 5.93 -19.42
N PRO A 121 12.02 6.24 -19.83
CA PRO A 121 12.29 7.34 -20.76
C PRO A 121 11.76 7.05 -22.18
N ASP A 122 11.65 5.76 -22.53
CA ASP A 122 11.03 5.29 -23.76
C ASP A 122 9.52 5.17 -23.52
N GLY A 123 8.83 6.31 -23.59
CA GLY A 123 7.39 6.30 -23.80
C GLY A 123 7.08 5.39 -24.97
N ALA A 124 6.04 4.57 -24.85
CA ALA A 124 5.54 3.77 -25.95
C ALA A 124 5.50 4.62 -27.23
N GLU A 125 6.24 4.17 -28.26
CA GLU A 125 6.10 4.70 -29.61
C GLU A 125 4.61 4.67 -30.04
N PRO A 126 4.19 5.64 -30.86
CA PRO A 126 2.84 6.24 -30.88
C PRO A 126 1.66 5.31 -31.21
#